data_AF-A0A177WRW3-F1
#
_entry.id   AF-A0A177WRW3-F1
#
_cell.length_a   1.000
_cell.length_b   1.000
_cell.length_c   1.000
_cell.angle_alpha   90.00
_cell.angle_beta   90.00
_cell.angle_gamma   90.00
#
_symmetry.space_group_name_H-M   'P 1'
#
loop_
_entity.id
_entity.type
_entity.pdbx_description
1 polymer ?
#
loop_
_entity_poly.entity_id
_entity_poly.type
_entity_poly.pdbx_seq_one_letter_code
_entity_poly.pdbx_strand_id
1 'polypeptide(L)'
;MSESIVGFVEAGSELGILSEDGKNCFNIYCPSCKSFILRKLQGSKLFPTSIHPTLGQDLTNIRMPSIHKSDNCSATASPFFWLVSDMMQFENIGFSRPIHDTTTNTKVYTIDRYLSCADCDLGPLGCSVLLADKPDTSTCPSIVESNPLSDQPIETITTAAPTKLLMIAADRVRYKLID
;
A
#
# COMPACT_ATOMS: atom_id res chain seq x y z
N MET A 1 -2.02 18.67 39.08
CA MET A 1 -0.91 18.90 38.13
C MET A 1 -0.90 17.69 37.22
N SER A 2 -1.44 17.84 36.01
CA SER A 2 -1.53 16.76 35.03
C SER A 2 -0.17 16.60 34.35
N GLU A 3 0.50 15.47 34.56
CA GLU A 3 1.69 15.10 33.83
C GLU A 3 1.31 14.78 32.37
N SER A 4 1.67 15.66 31.45
CA SER A 4 1.60 15.40 30.01
C SER A 4 2.62 14.32 29.65
N ILE A 5 2.15 13.13 29.32
CA ILE A 5 2.99 12.03 28.80
C ILE A 5 3.27 12.34 27.33
N VAL A 6 4.35 13.08 27.07
CA VAL A 6 4.88 13.28 25.71
C VAL A 6 5.60 12.00 25.30
N GLY A 7 4.84 11.03 24.80
CA GLY A 7 5.35 9.72 24.37
C GLY A 7 5.08 9.47 22.88
N PHE A 8 6.06 8.92 22.17
CA PHE A 8 5.79 8.19 20.93
C PHE A 8 5.23 6.82 21.33
N VAL A 9 4.05 6.45 20.86
CA VAL A 9 3.55 5.07 21.06
C VAL A 9 4.38 4.14 20.18
N GLU A 10 4.81 3.03 20.76
CA GLU A 10 5.46 1.97 20.00
C GLU A 10 4.49 1.34 19.00
N ALA A 11 5.05 1.00 17.84
CA ALA A 11 4.42 0.18 16.82
C ALA A 11 3.69 -1.03 17.46
N GLY A 12 2.37 -1.14 17.27
CA GLY A 12 1.63 -2.37 17.61
C GLY A 12 0.59 -2.29 18.74
N SER A 13 0.47 -1.17 19.48
CA SER A 13 -0.66 -1.00 20.41
C SER A 13 -1.89 -0.43 19.68
N GLU A 14 -2.92 -1.25 19.47
CA GLU A 14 -4.16 -0.82 18.79
C GLU A 14 -4.97 0.22 19.58
N LEU A 15 -4.72 0.35 20.88
CA LEU A 15 -5.46 1.25 21.76
C LEU A 15 -5.13 2.71 21.42
N GLY A 16 -6.11 3.38 20.81
CA GLY A 16 -6.11 4.84 20.60
C GLY A 16 -5.58 5.31 19.25
N ILE A 17 -5.00 4.45 18.40
CA ILE A 17 -4.43 4.86 17.10
C ILE A 17 -5.46 4.91 15.96
N LEU A 18 -6.69 4.45 16.20
CA LEU A 18 -7.78 4.40 15.22
C LEU A 18 -8.90 5.37 15.55
N SER A 19 -9.45 6.00 14.51
CA SER A 19 -10.70 6.76 14.59
C SER A 19 -11.89 5.81 14.53
N GLU A 20 -13.08 6.34 14.83
CA GLU A 20 -14.34 5.61 14.68
C GLU A 20 -14.53 5.10 13.24
N ASP A 21 -14.06 5.86 12.25
CA ASP A 21 -14.08 5.49 10.82
C ASP A 21 -12.97 4.48 10.41
N GLY A 22 -12.19 3.97 11.35
CA GLY A 22 -11.08 3.05 11.07
C GLY A 22 -9.86 3.70 10.41
N LYS A 23 -9.70 5.02 10.55
CA LYS A 23 -8.54 5.77 10.02
C LYS A 23 -7.50 6.04 11.10
N ASN A 24 -6.31 6.46 10.72
CA ASN A 24 -5.27 6.85 11.68
C ASN A 24 -5.69 8.11 12.45
N CYS A 25 -5.76 8.02 13.79
CA CYS A 25 -6.03 9.18 14.65
C CYS A 25 -4.86 10.17 14.73
N PHE A 26 -3.64 9.68 14.48
CA PHE A 26 -2.41 10.44 14.66
C PHE A 26 -1.65 10.64 13.37
N ASN A 27 -0.85 11.70 13.37
CA ASN A 27 0.19 11.90 12.38
C ASN A 27 1.22 10.78 12.46
N ILE A 28 1.66 10.30 11.30
CA ILE A 28 2.63 9.23 11.13
C ILE A 28 3.98 9.82 10.75
N TYR A 29 5.04 9.32 11.37
CA TYR A 29 6.41 9.80 11.21
C TYR A 29 7.39 8.66 10.93
N CYS A 30 8.49 9.01 10.26
CA CYS A 30 9.64 8.14 10.11
C CYS A 30 10.21 7.75 11.49
N PRO A 31 10.50 6.46 11.75
CA PRO A 31 11.01 6.02 13.04
C PRO A 31 12.45 6.46 13.32
N SER A 32 13.23 6.82 12.29
CA SER A 32 14.62 7.27 12.45
C SER A 32 14.73 8.79 12.57
N CYS A 33 14.40 9.53 11.51
CA CYS A 33 14.61 10.98 11.45
C CYS A 33 13.39 11.82 11.89
N LYS A 34 12.25 11.18 12.21
CA LYS A 34 10.99 11.87 12.57
C LYS A 34 10.41 12.75 11.46
N SER A 35 10.81 12.50 10.20
CA SER A 35 10.17 13.09 9.02
C SER A 35 8.67 12.82 9.01
N PHE A 36 7.87 13.80 8.60
CA PHE A 36 6.42 13.71 8.58
C PHE A 36 5.95 12.94 7.35
N ILE A 37 5.32 11.77 7.55
CA ILE A 37 4.98 10.83 6.47
C ILE A 37 3.53 10.97 6.03
N LEU A 38 2.60 10.94 6.99
CA LEU A 38 1.17 10.93 6.71
C LEU A 38 0.40 11.70 7.78
N ARG A 39 -0.51 12.57 7.36
CA ARG A 39 -1.41 13.31 8.26
C ARG A 39 -2.45 12.39 8.90
N LYS A 40 -2.95 12.77 10.08
CA LYS A 40 -4.14 12.14 10.68
C LYS A 40 -5.30 12.07 9.68
N LEU A 41 -6.08 10.99 9.77
CA LEU A 41 -7.28 10.70 8.97
C LEU A 41 -7.05 10.50 7.46
N GLN A 42 -5.81 10.25 7.04
CA GLN A 42 -5.46 9.99 5.63
C GLN A 42 -5.18 8.51 5.34
N GLY A 43 -4.88 7.71 6.36
CA GLY A 43 -4.65 6.28 6.24
C GLY A 43 -5.82 5.49 6.81
N SER A 44 -6.41 4.59 6.02
CA SER A 44 -7.46 3.65 6.45
C SER A 44 -6.83 2.31 6.87
N LYS A 45 -7.22 1.75 8.00
CA LYS A 45 -6.65 0.47 8.47
C LYS A 45 -7.11 -0.68 7.57
N LEU A 46 -6.16 -1.44 7.06
CA LEU A 46 -6.36 -2.70 6.36
C LEU A 46 -5.94 -3.84 7.28
N PHE A 47 -6.93 -4.54 7.86
CA PHE A 47 -6.68 -5.63 8.80
C PHE A 47 -6.24 -6.92 8.08
N PRO A 48 -5.46 -7.78 8.77
CA PRO A 48 -5.02 -9.05 8.23
C PRO A 48 -6.10 -10.11 7.94
N THR A 49 -7.37 -9.77 8.14
CA THR A 49 -8.51 -10.67 7.91
C THR A 49 -9.61 -9.98 7.11
N SER A 50 -9.39 -8.72 6.71
CA SER A 50 -10.35 -7.97 5.92
C SER A 50 -10.11 -8.24 4.44
N ILE A 51 -11.01 -9.00 3.85
CA ILE A 51 -11.28 -8.94 2.42
C ILE A 51 -11.57 -7.47 2.11
N HIS A 52 -10.73 -6.80 1.30
CA HIS A 52 -10.99 -5.40 0.97
C HIS A 52 -12.39 -5.32 0.33
N PRO A 53 -13.30 -4.47 0.86
CA PRO A 53 -14.74 -4.51 0.52
C PRO A 53 -15.03 -4.31 -0.96
N THR A 54 -14.12 -3.64 -1.69
CA THR A 54 -14.22 -3.44 -3.14
C THR A 54 -13.54 -4.54 -3.96
N LEU A 55 -12.61 -5.33 -3.38
CA LEU A 55 -11.67 -6.16 -4.15
C LEU A 55 -11.81 -7.67 -3.91
N GLY A 56 -12.45 -8.13 -2.83
CA GLY A 56 -12.69 -9.56 -2.65
C GLY A 56 -11.43 -10.42 -2.41
N GLN A 57 -10.28 -9.81 -2.11
CA GLN A 57 -8.96 -10.47 -2.15
C GLN A 57 -8.12 -10.25 -0.89
N ASP A 58 -7.24 -11.22 -0.60
CA ASP A 58 -6.33 -11.24 0.55
C ASP A 58 -5.03 -10.47 0.26
N LEU A 59 -4.96 -9.23 0.74
CA LEU A 59 -3.77 -8.36 0.66
C LEU A 59 -2.97 -8.32 1.97
N THR A 60 -3.21 -9.29 2.85
CA THR A 60 -2.82 -9.19 4.25
C THR A 60 -1.46 -9.80 4.56
N ASN A 61 -1.00 -10.71 3.71
CA ASN A 61 0.27 -11.41 3.85
C ASN A 61 1.39 -10.80 2.98
N ILE A 62 1.35 -9.49 2.75
CA ILE A 62 2.44 -8.79 2.08
C ILE A 62 3.67 -8.82 2.99
N ARG A 63 4.70 -9.56 2.57
CA ARG A 63 5.99 -9.60 3.23
C ARG A 63 6.93 -8.60 2.60
N MET A 64 7.56 -7.77 3.42
CA MET A 64 8.54 -6.79 2.96
C MET A 64 9.92 -7.12 3.53
N PRO A 65 11.01 -6.81 2.79
CA PRO A 65 12.38 -6.94 3.30
C PRO A 65 12.56 -6.23 4.65
N SER A 66 13.56 -6.67 5.44
CA SER A 66 13.89 -5.95 6.69
C SER A 66 14.15 -4.47 6.40
N ILE A 67 13.70 -3.62 7.32
CA ILE A 67 13.98 -2.19 7.29
C ILE A 67 15.47 -1.90 7.58
N HIS A 68 16.15 -2.84 8.24
CA HIS A 68 17.58 -2.77 8.52
C HIS A 68 18.36 -3.61 7.50
N LYS A 69 19.32 -2.98 6.81
CA LYS A 69 20.19 -3.63 5.82
C LYS A 69 21.09 -4.73 6.41
N SER A 70 21.23 -4.80 7.74
CA SER A 70 22.11 -5.72 8.45
C SER A 70 21.48 -7.04 8.84
N ASP A 71 20.15 -7.18 8.78
CA ASP A 71 19.49 -8.43 9.14
C ASP A 71 19.52 -9.37 7.94
N ASN A 72 20.02 -10.58 8.15
CA ASN A 72 19.98 -11.65 7.16
C ASN A 72 18.53 -11.95 6.73
N CYS A 73 18.09 -11.25 5.68
CA CYS A 73 17.07 -11.60 4.69
C CYS A 73 15.87 -12.41 5.21
N SER A 74 15.16 -11.93 6.23
CA SER A 74 13.84 -12.48 6.59
C SER A 74 12.78 -11.44 6.31
N ALA A 75 11.95 -11.69 5.29
CA ALA A 75 10.83 -10.81 4.97
C ALA A 75 9.76 -10.95 6.06
N THR A 76 9.46 -9.86 6.76
CA THR A 76 8.49 -9.84 7.85
C THR A 76 7.12 -9.40 7.36
N ALA A 77 6.06 -9.99 7.92
CA ALA A 77 4.70 -9.53 7.73
C ALA A 77 4.37 -8.44 8.77
N SER A 78 3.75 -7.36 8.33
CA SER A 78 3.25 -6.29 9.20
C SER A 78 1.96 -6.73 9.90
N PRO A 79 1.70 -6.32 11.15
CA PRO A 79 0.44 -6.63 11.84
C PRO A 79 -0.78 -6.00 11.16
N PHE A 80 -0.63 -4.90 10.42
CA PHE A 80 -1.63 -4.33 9.52
C PHE A 80 -1.01 -3.25 8.64
N PHE A 81 -1.77 -2.72 7.69
CA PHE A 81 -1.32 -1.63 6.84
C PHE A 81 -2.27 -0.43 6.92
N TRP A 82 -1.72 0.77 6.75
CA TRP A 82 -2.49 1.96 6.42
C TRP A 82 -2.61 2.06 4.90
N LEU A 83 -3.82 1.89 4.40
CA LEU A 83 -4.17 2.15 3.01
C LEU A 83 -4.28 3.66 2.80
N VAL A 84 -3.56 4.17 1.82
CA VAL A 84 -3.56 5.58 1.42
C VAL A 84 -4.16 5.66 0.01
N SER A 85 -5.13 6.56 -0.17
CA SER A 85 -5.92 6.64 -1.40
C SER A 85 -5.14 7.24 -2.56
N ASP A 86 -4.27 8.21 -2.29
CA ASP A 86 -3.53 8.95 -3.31
C ASP A 86 -2.09 9.24 -2.84
N MET A 87 -1.14 9.21 -3.77
CA MET A 87 0.26 9.56 -3.51
C MET A 87 0.40 10.99 -2.97
N MET A 88 -0.50 11.89 -3.34
CA MET A 88 -0.51 13.28 -2.89
C MET A 88 -0.89 13.45 -1.40
N GLN A 89 -1.38 12.39 -0.75
CA GLN A 89 -1.67 12.41 0.70
C GLN A 89 -0.41 12.20 1.54
N PHE A 90 0.68 11.69 0.94
CA PHE A 90 1.97 11.60 1.61
C PHE A 90 2.65 12.96 1.67
N GLU A 91 3.37 13.20 2.75
CA GLU A 91 4.08 14.45 2.98
C GLU A 91 5.56 14.30 2.60
N ASN A 92 6.29 13.32 3.18
CA ASN A 92 7.72 13.09 2.90
C ASN A 92 8.05 11.60 2.68
N ILE A 93 7.51 11.00 1.61
CA ILE A 93 7.78 9.60 1.23
C ILE A 93 8.55 9.52 -0.10
N GLY A 94 9.53 8.61 -0.16
CA GLY A 94 10.24 8.21 -1.37
C GLY A 94 9.69 6.91 -1.94
N PHE A 95 9.82 6.74 -3.26
CA PHE A 95 9.46 5.53 -3.97
C PHE A 95 10.71 4.88 -4.57
N SER A 96 10.84 3.56 -4.42
CA SER A 96 11.90 2.83 -5.09
C SER A 96 11.74 2.82 -6.61
N ARG A 97 12.77 2.33 -7.30
CA ARG A 97 12.62 1.92 -8.69
C ARG A 97 11.53 0.84 -8.80
N PRO A 98 10.81 0.77 -9.94
CA PRO A 98 9.87 -0.31 -10.21
C PRO A 98 10.54 -1.68 -10.02
N ILE A 99 9.79 -2.58 -9.40
CA ILE A 99 10.21 -3.97 -9.19
C ILE A 99 9.55 -4.78 -10.30
N HIS A 100 10.37 -5.29 -11.20
CA HIS A 100 9.90 -6.20 -12.24
C HIS A 100 9.94 -7.63 -11.69
N ASP A 101 8.91 -8.01 -10.94
CA ASP A 101 8.74 -9.40 -10.54
C ASP A 101 8.14 -10.18 -11.71
N THR A 102 8.98 -10.97 -12.42
CA THR A 102 8.55 -11.84 -13.52
C THR A 102 8.00 -13.18 -12.99
N THR A 103 7.89 -13.35 -11.67
CA THR A 103 7.55 -14.63 -11.05
C THR A 103 6.04 -14.83 -11.00
N THR A 104 5.56 -15.55 -12.03
CA THR A 104 4.31 -16.34 -12.09
C THR A 104 2.97 -15.59 -12.07
N ASN A 105 2.20 -15.80 -13.15
CA ASN A 105 0.80 -15.41 -13.40
C ASN A 105 -0.24 -15.88 -12.35
N THR A 106 0.20 -16.39 -11.20
CA THR A 106 -0.66 -16.91 -10.12
C THR A 106 -0.74 -16.01 -8.90
N LYS A 107 0.00 -14.88 -8.87
CA LYS A 107 -0.10 -13.92 -7.77
C LYS A 107 -1.30 -12.99 -7.97
N VAL A 108 -2.10 -12.85 -6.92
CA VAL A 108 -3.26 -11.94 -6.84
C VAL A 108 -2.82 -10.47 -6.91
N TYR A 109 -1.62 -10.16 -6.44
CA TYR A 109 -1.02 -8.84 -6.49
C TYR A 109 0.48 -8.93 -6.76
N THR A 110 1.05 -7.85 -7.29
CA THR A 110 2.50 -7.66 -7.44
C THR A 110 2.94 -6.41 -6.71
N ILE A 111 4.08 -6.46 -6.03
CA ILE A 111 4.68 -5.26 -5.44
C ILE A 111 5.36 -4.48 -6.56
N ASP A 112 4.87 -3.29 -6.87
CA ASP A 112 5.43 -2.40 -7.90
C ASP A 112 6.62 -1.61 -7.32
N ARG A 113 6.49 -1.06 -6.12
CA ARG A 113 7.53 -0.20 -5.52
C ARG A 113 7.54 -0.34 -4.00
N TYR A 114 8.72 -0.23 -3.39
CA TYR A 114 8.86 -0.03 -1.95
C TYR A 114 8.81 1.46 -1.61
N LEU A 115 8.30 1.77 -0.43
CA LEU A 115 8.24 3.14 0.10
C LEU A 115 9.36 3.33 1.12
N SER A 116 10.07 4.46 1.06
CA SER A 116 11.12 4.86 1.99
C SER A 116 10.86 6.25 2.56
N CYS A 117 11.52 6.62 3.65
CA CYS A 117 11.53 8.00 4.09
C CYS A 117 12.27 8.87 3.06
N ALA A 118 11.70 10.02 2.67
CA ALA A 118 12.35 10.94 1.72
C ALA A 118 13.59 11.65 2.29
N ASP A 119 13.68 11.81 3.62
CA ASP A 119 14.76 12.59 4.25
C ASP A 119 15.98 11.77 4.65
N CYS A 120 15.81 10.48 4.97
CA CYS A 120 16.89 9.63 5.48
C CYS A 120 17.03 8.29 4.76
N ASP A 121 16.26 8.07 3.69
CA ASP A 121 16.25 6.85 2.88
C ASP A 121 15.99 5.54 3.65
N LEU A 122 15.51 5.62 4.90
CA LEU A 122 15.12 4.45 5.66
C LEU A 122 13.91 3.78 5.00
N GLY A 123 14.02 2.50 4.66
CA GLY A 123 12.95 1.73 4.06
C GLY A 123 13.26 0.22 4.02
N PRO A 124 12.25 -0.63 3.75
CA PRO A 124 10.89 -0.26 3.34
C PRO A 124 10.01 0.16 4.54
N LEU A 125 9.36 1.32 4.48
CA LEU A 125 8.29 1.73 5.40
C LEU A 125 6.91 1.20 4.95
N GLY A 126 6.81 0.80 3.69
CA GLY A 126 5.57 0.38 3.06
C GLY A 126 5.83 -0.07 1.63
N CYS A 127 4.75 -0.29 0.89
CA CYS A 127 4.80 -0.73 -0.50
C CYS A 127 3.64 -0.16 -1.30
N SER A 128 3.86 -0.07 -2.61
CA SER A 128 2.79 0.04 -3.59
C SER A 128 2.59 -1.30 -4.28
N VAL A 129 1.34 -1.73 -4.38
CA VAL A 129 0.96 -2.97 -5.05
C VAL A 129 0.06 -2.69 -6.25
N LEU A 130 0.26 -3.47 -7.31
CA LEU A 130 -0.64 -3.56 -8.44
C LEU A 130 -1.46 -4.84 -8.29
N LEU A 131 -2.76 -4.72 -8.49
CA LEU A 131 -3.65 -5.88 -8.51
C LEU A 131 -3.68 -6.46 -9.92
N ALA A 132 -3.61 -7.79 -10.00
CA ALA A 132 -3.81 -8.46 -11.27
C ALA A 132 -5.31 -8.43 -11.61
N ASP A 133 -5.65 -7.92 -12.78
CA ASP A 133 -6.97 -8.16 -13.35
C ASP A 133 -7.12 -9.67 -13.55
N LYS A 134 -8.32 -10.21 -13.27
CA LYS A 134 -8.59 -11.64 -13.49
C LYS A 134 -8.17 -11.97 -14.94
N PRO A 135 -7.46 -13.09 -15.18
CA PRO A 135 -7.20 -13.49 -16.56
C PRO A 135 -8.54 -13.81 -17.20
N ASP A 136 -9.00 -12.93 -18.09
CA ASP A 136 -10.14 -13.20 -18.95
C ASP A 136 -9.82 -14.49 -19.72
N THR A 137 -10.51 -15.55 -19.36
CA THR A 137 -10.44 -16.81 -20.10
C THR A 137 -11.32 -16.65 -21.34
N SER A 138 -10.90 -15.78 -22.26
CA SER A 138 -11.45 -15.72 -23.62
C SER A 138 -10.40 -16.23 -24.59
N THR A 139 -10.24 -17.55 -24.60
CA THR A 139 -9.70 -18.26 -25.76
C THR A 139 -10.61 -17.98 -26.95
N CYS A 140 -10.09 -17.42 -28.03
CA CYS A 140 -10.48 -17.78 -29.40
C CYS A 140 -9.30 -17.51 -30.37
N PRO A 141 -8.91 -18.49 -31.20
CA PRO A 141 -7.80 -18.38 -32.15
C PRO A 141 -8.19 -17.55 -33.38
N SER A 142 -7.15 -17.13 -34.11
CA SER A 142 -7.13 -16.23 -35.27
C SER A 142 -8.03 -16.61 -36.46
N ILE A 143 -8.10 -15.65 -37.41
CA ILE A 143 -8.65 -15.65 -38.80
C ILE A 143 -10.06 -15.01 -38.82
N VAL A 144 -10.30 -13.84 -39.43
CA VAL A 144 -10.30 -13.58 -40.89
C VAL A 144 -9.95 -12.11 -41.23
N GLU A 145 -9.27 -11.95 -42.36
CA GLU A 145 -9.04 -10.72 -43.15
C GLU A 145 -10.32 -9.97 -43.60
N SER A 146 -10.11 -8.67 -43.87
CA SER A 146 -10.74 -7.80 -44.89
C SER A 146 -12.03 -6.98 -44.60
N ASN A 147 -11.79 -5.71 -44.21
CA ASN A 147 -12.23 -4.43 -44.84
C ASN A 147 -13.75 -4.04 -44.90
N PRO A 148 -14.13 -2.79 -45.28
CA PRO A 148 -14.59 -1.74 -44.36
C PRO A 148 -16.06 -1.28 -44.56
N LEU A 149 -16.49 -0.32 -43.74
CA LEU A 149 -17.78 0.42 -43.75
C LEU A 149 -19.00 -0.26 -43.09
N SER A 150 -19.20 0.01 -41.80
CA SER A 150 -20.52 0.43 -41.30
C SER A 150 -20.37 1.25 -40.02
N ASP A 151 -21.04 2.40 -39.99
CA ASP A 151 -21.18 3.27 -38.82
C ASP A 151 -21.92 2.53 -37.70
N GLN A 152 -21.20 2.17 -36.65
CA GLN A 152 -21.76 1.88 -35.33
C GLN A 152 -20.87 2.57 -34.30
N PRO A 153 -21.43 3.17 -33.23
CA PRO A 153 -20.61 3.69 -32.14
C PRO A 153 -19.87 2.50 -31.52
N ILE A 154 -18.57 2.46 -31.76
CA ILE A 154 -17.65 1.51 -31.13
C ILE A 154 -17.76 1.76 -29.63
N GLU A 155 -18.42 0.84 -28.91
CA GLU A 155 -18.35 0.78 -27.46
C GLU A 155 -16.87 0.71 -27.10
N THR A 156 -16.37 1.82 -26.56
CA THR A 156 -14.99 1.96 -26.14
C THR A 156 -14.80 0.94 -25.03
N ILE A 157 -14.12 -0.16 -25.34
CA ILE A 157 -13.58 -1.10 -24.36
C ILE A 157 -12.73 -0.24 -23.42
N THR A 158 -13.34 0.11 -22.29
CA THR A 158 -12.66 0.84 -21.23
C THR A 158 -11.76 -0.17 -20.57
N THR A 159 -10.54 -0.30 -21.09
CA THR A 159 -9.47 -1.05 -20.44
C THR A 159 -9.31 -0.42 -19.06
N ALA A 160 -9.93 -1.03 -18.04
CA ALA A 160 -9.85 -0.56 -16.68
C ALA A 160 -8.37 -0.54 -16.29
N ALA A 161 -7.88 0.63 -15.88
CA ALA A 161 -6.49 0.76 -15.47
C ALA A 161 -6.21 -0.15 -14.25
N PRO A 162 -5.02 -0.77 -14.16
CA PRO A 162 -4.70 -1.65 -13.03
C PRO A 162 -4.80 -0.86 -11.73
N THR A 163 -5.58 -1.39 -10.79
CA THR A 163 -5.81 -0.73 -9.50
C THR A 163 -4.52 -0.76 -8.69
N LYS A 164 -3.96 0.43 -8.43
CA LYS A 164 -2.77 0.62 -7.63
C LYS A 164 -3.14 0.95 -6.19
N LEU A 165 -2.60 0.20 -5.24
CA LEU A 165 -2.78 0.48 -3.81
C LEU A 165 -1.47 0.99 -3.20
N LEU A 166 -1.58 1.91 -2.24
CA LEU A 166 -0.48 2.50 -1.51
C LEU A 166 -0.62 2.14 -0.04
N MET A 167 0.37 1.48 0.54
CA MET A 167 0.26 0.87 1.86
C MET A 167 1.48 1.21 2.72
N ILE A 168 1.25 1.70 3.94
CA ILE A 168 2.29 1.90 4.96
C ILE A 168 2.17 0.81 6.02
N ALA A 169 3.28 0.15 6.35
CA ALA A 169 3.29 -0.87 7.39
C ALA A 169 3.28 -0.22 8.78
N ALA A 170 2.30 -0.60 9.58
CA ALA A 170 2.05 0.03 10.87
C ALA A 170 3.17 -0.22 11.90
N ASP A 171 3.93 -1.30 11.75
CA ASP A 171 5.08 -1.65 12.59
C ASP A 171 6.36 -0.92 12.21
N ARG A 172 6.39 -0.23 11.06
CA ARG A 172 7.59 0.43 10.51
C ARG A 172 7.57 1.94 10.64
N VAL A 173 6.62 2.48 11.39
CA VAL A 173 6.41 3.93 11.56
C VAL A 173 6.13 4.28 13.03
N ARG A 174 6.21 5.58 13.36
CA ARG A 174 5.88 6.09 14.70
C ARG A 174 4.68 7.02 14.64
N TYR A 175 3.90 7.03 15.71
CA TYR A 175 2.73 7.89 15.88
C TYR A 175 3.06 8.96 16.91
N LYS A 176 2.75 10.22 16.61
CA LYS A 176 2.83 11.29 17.60
C LYS A 176 1.45 11.49 18.21
N LEU A 177 1.30 11.12 19.47
CA LEU A 177 0.22 11.61 20.33
C LEU A 177 0.42 13.13 20.41
N ILE A 178 -0.51 13.90 19.85
CA ILE A 178 -0.55 15.35 20.07
C ILE A 178 -1.32 15.55 21.38
N ASP A 179 -0.75 16.34 22.29
CA ASP A 179 -1.40 16.79 23.54
C ASP A 179 -2.72 17.55 23.27
#